data_AF-A0A3S3LLE8-F1
#
_entry.id   AF-A0A3S3LLE8-F1
#
_cell.length_a   1.000
_cell.length_b   1.000
_cell.length_c   1.000
_cell.angle_alpha   90.00
_cell.angle_beta   90.00
_cell.angle_gamma   90.00
#
_symmetry.space_group_name_H-M   'P 1'
#
loop_
_entity.id
_entity.type
_entity.pdbx_description
1 polymer ?
#
loop_
_entity_poly.entity_id
_entity_poly.type
_entity_poly.pdbx_seq_one_letter_code
_entity_poly.pdbx_strand_id
1 'polypeptide(L)'
;MTAPSNSLDDLQSDIGNLHQLLEVLYDQTGEQEFQRDGKRIALADQIHALAMIARDLAERANEALEACHLKVLAERKEAQK
;
A
#
# COMPACT_ATOMS: atom_id res chain seq x y z
N MET A 1 -15.60 -0.89 -12.32
CA MET A 1 -14.91 -1.92 -11.52
C MET A 1 -14.46 -3.00 -12.49
N THR A 2 -13.17 -3.06 -12.77
CA THR A 2 -12.54 -4.15 -13.52
C THR A 2 -12.74 -5.46 -12.74
N ALA A 3 -12.88 -6.58 -13.44
CA ALA A 3 -12.99 -7.89 -12.80
C ALA A 3 -11.78 -8.13 -11.87
N PRO A 4 -11.93 -8.89 -10.76
CA PRO A 4 -10.79 -9.28 -9.94
C PRO A 4 -9.72 -9.92 -10.84
N SER A 5 -8.48 -9.43 -10.76
CA SER A 5 -7.43 -10.04 -11.57
C SER A 5 -7.14 -11.47 -11.10
N ASN A 6 -6.91 -12.35 -12.07
CA ASN A 6 -6.55 -13.75 -11.84
C ASN A 6 -5.04 -13.99 -11.88
N SER A 7 -4.21 -12.93 -11.94
CA SER A 7 -2.76 -13.04 -11.95
C SER A 7 -2.12 -12.43 -10.70
N LEU A 8 -1.01 -13.04 -10.24
CA LEU A 8 -0.24 -12.51 -9.12
C LEU A 8 0.42 -11.17 -9.46
N ASP A 9 0.80 -10.99 -10.72
CA ASP A 9 1.45 -9.77 -11.22
C ASP A 9 0.52 -8.57 -11.12
N ASP A 10 -0.76 -8.75 -11.47
CA ASP A 10 -1.75 -7.68 -11.37
C ASP A 10 -2.10 -7.37 -9.91
N LEU A 11 -2.19 -8.39 -9.05
CA LEU A 11 -2.39 -8.17 -7.61
C LEU A 11 -1.23 -7.37 -7.00
N GLN A 12 0.00 -7.64 -7.42
CA GLN A 12 1.18 -6.90 -7.00
C GLN A 12 1.15 -5.45 -7.49
N SER A 13 0.77 -5.23 -8.75
CA SER A 13 0.54 -3.90 -9.30
C SER A 13 -0.52 -3.13 -8.52
N ASP A 14 -1.65 -3.77 -8.19
CA ASP A 14 -2.74 -3.16 -7.41
C ASP A 14 -2.30 -2.78 -5.99
N ILE A 15 -1.53 -3.63 -5.31
CA ILE A 15 -0.99 -3.33 -3.98
C ILE A 15 0.05 -2.20 -4.07
N GLY A 16 0.91 -2.19 -5.09
CA GLY A 16 1.86 -1.11 -5.33
C GLY A 16 1.16 0.24 -5.58
N ASN A 17 0.12 0.25 -6.40
CA ASN A 17 -0.70 1.44 -6.64
C ASN A 17 -1.40 1.93 -5.36
N LEU A 18 -1.87 1.01 -4.52
CA LEU A 18 -2.47 1.34 -3.22
C LEU A 18 -1.43 1.96 -2.28
N HIS A 19 -0.21 1.40 -2.21
CA HIS A 19 0.88 1.96 -1.42
C HIS A 19 1.18 3.41 -1.85
N GLN A 20 1.32 3.66 -3.16
CA GLN A 20 1.58 5.00 -3.69
C GLN A 20 0.46 5.99 -3.35
N LEU A 21 -0.80 5.56 -3.42
CA LEU A 21 -1.94 6.40 -3.05
C LEU A 21 -1.90 6.77 -1.57
N LEU A 22 -1.56 5.81 -0.70
CA LEU A 22 -1.47 6.02 0.74
C LEU A 22 -0.28 6.90 1.13
N GLU A 23 0.82 6.81 0.39
CA GLU A 23 1.96 7.73 0.53
C GLU A 23 1.56 9.18 0.22
N VAL A 24 0.90 9.41 -0.91
CA VAL A 24 0.41 10.75 -1.28
C VAL A 24 -0.57 11.30 -0.23
N LEU A 25 -1.48 10.45 0.29
CA LEU A 25 -2.40 10.85 1.35
C LEU A 25 -1.67 11.18 2.66
N TYR A 26 -0.64 10.41 3.01
CA TYR A 26 0.18 10.67 4.18
C TYR A 26 0.91 12.03 4.07
N ASP A 27 1.53 12.30 2.92
CA ASP A 27 2.24 13.56 2.69
C ASP A 27 1.28 14.75 2.73
N GLN A 28 0.15 14.66 2.03
CA GLN A 28 -0.87 15.72 2.04
C GLN A 28 -1.43 15.99 3.43
N THR A 29 -1.58 14.94 4.25
CA THR A 29 -2.08 15.10 5.62
C THR A 29 -1.02 15.64 6.59
N GLY A 30 0.25 15.50 6.27
CA GLY A 30 1.36 16.09 7.03
C GLY A 30 1.61 17.56 6.70
N GLU A 31 1.44 17.95 5.44
CA GLU A 31 1.69 19.31 4.96
C GLU A 31 0.50 20.27 5.17
N GLN A 32 -0.74 19.76 5.20
CA GLN A 32 -1.91 20.60 5.41
C GLN A 32 -2.07 21.04 6.87
N GLU A 33 -2.16 22.35 7.09
CA GLU A 33 -2.58 22.90 8.38
C GLU A 33 -4.09 22.69 8.57
N PHE A 34 -4.49 21.53 9.09
CA PHE A 34 -5.88 21.27 9.47
C PHE A 34 -6.26 22.03 10.74
N GLN A 35 -6.55 23.31 10.58
CA GLN A 35 -7.08 24.16 11.64
C GLN A 35 -8.53 24.52 11.38
N ARG A 36 -9.36 24.45 12.43
CA ARG A 36 -10.71 25.03 12.45
C ARG A 36 -10.79 25.98 13.62
N ASP A 37 -11.18 27.23 13.35
CA ASP A 37 -11.23 28.30 14.35
C ASP A 37 -9.89 28.53 15.09
N GLY A 38 -8.77 28.42 14.35
CA GLY A 38 -7.41 28.58 14.90
C GLY A 38 -6.93 27.44 15.80
N LYS A 39 -7.67 26.32 15.86
CA LYS A 39 -7.29 25.12 16.62
C LYS A 39 -7.03 23.96 15.68
N ARG A 40 -5.94 23.24 15.93
CA ARG A 40 -5.62 22.00 15.22
C ARG A 40 -6.72 20.96 15.43
N ILE A 41 -7.14 20.31 14.36
CA ILE A 41 -8.20 19.30 14.37
C ILE A 41 -7.58 17.94 14.71
N ALA A 42 -7.91 17.39 15.89
CA ALA A 42 -7.39 16.07 16.31
C ALA A 42 -7.74 14.93 15.33
N LEU A 43 -8.87 15.03 14.62
CA LEU A 43 -9.25 14.07 13.58
C LEU A 43 -8.24 14.04 12.42
N ALA A 44 -7.62 15.18 12.08
CA ALA A 44 -6.62 15.23 11.03
C ALA A 44 -5.33 14.50 11.45
N ASP A 45 -4.93 14.63 12.71
CA ASP A 45 -3.79 13.90 13.26
C ASP A 45 -4.05 12.39 13.27
N GLN A 46 -5.29 11.98 13.57
CA GLN A 46 -5.71 10.58 13.48
C GLN A 46 -5.67 10.05 12.03
N ILE A 47 -6.17 10.83 11.07
CA ILE A 47 -6.14 10.45 9.65
C ILE A 47 -4.68 10.32 9.16
N HIS A 48 -3.81 11.25 9.53
CA HIS A 48 -2.38 11.20 9.19
C HIS A 48 -1.71 9.93 9.75
N ALA A 49 -1.95 9.61 11.02
CA ALA A 49 -1.42 8.40 11.64
C ALA A 49 -1.96 7.12 10.97
N LEU A 50 -3.25 7.08 10.60
CA LEU A 50 -3.85 5.95 9.90
C LEU A 50 -3.31 5.79 8.47
N ALA A 51 -3.09 6.90 7.76
CA ALA A 51 -2.49 6.90 6.43
C ALA A 51 -1.07 6.32 6.46
N MET A 52 -0.26 6.70 7.46
CA MET A 52 1.07 6.14 7.69
C MET A 52 1.02 4.62 7.89
N ILE A 53 0.16 4.15 8.79
CA ILE A 53 0.02 2.70 9.08
C ILE A 53 -0.39 1.93 7.83
N ALA A 54 -1.36 2.47 7.09
CA ALA A 54 -1.86 1.83 5.87
C ALA A 54 -0.78 1.79 4.78
N ARG A 55 -0.02 2.88 4.58
CA ARG A 55 1.09 2.93 3.63
C ARG A 55 2.12 1.85 3.91
N ASP A 56 2.57 1.76 5.16
CA ASP A 56 3.58 0.79 5.58
C ASP A 56 3.06 -0.65 5.48
N LEU A 57 1.76 -0.86 5.70
CA LEU A 57 1.14 -2.18 5.49
C LEU A 57 1.10 -2.57 4.01
N ALA A 58 0.75 -1.63 3.13
CA ALA A 58 0.73 -1.87 1.69
C ALA A 58 2.12 -2.16 1.13
N GLU A 59 3.17 -1.47 1.63
CA GLU A 59 4.56 -1.74 1.28
C GLU A 59 4.96 -3.18 1.64
N ARG A 60 4.76 -3.56 2.90
CA ARG A 60 5.06 -4.91 3.39
C ARG A 60 4.26 -6.00 2.66
N ALA A 61 3.02 -5.71 2.29
CA ALA A 61 2.21 -6.64 1.50
C ALA A 61 2.78 -6.82 0.09
N ASN A 62 3.28 -5.74 -0.52
CA ASN A 62 3.92 -5.79 -1.83
C ASN A 62 5.22 -6.61 -1.79
N GLU A 63 6.08 -6.38 -0.80
CA GLU A 63 7.31 -7.14 -0.58
C GLU A 63 7.04 -8.63 -0.34
N ALA A 64 6.02 -8.95 0.47
CA ALA A 64 5.63 -10.33 0.75
C ALA A 64 5.10 -11.04 -0.50
N LEU A 65 4.38 -10.33 -1.36
CA LEU A 65 3.85 -10.89 -2.60
C LEU A 65 4.96 -11.14 -3.62
N GLU A 66 5.91 -10.21 -3.79
CA GLU A 66 7.10 -10.40 -4.61
C GLU A 66 7.90 -11.63 -4.16
N ALA A 67 8.15 -11.76 -2.84
CA ALA A 67 8.85 -12.91 -2.28
C ALA A 67 8.11 -14.24 -2.54
N CYS A 68 6.78 -14.23 -2.42
CA CYS A 68 5.95 -15.39 -2.75
C CYS A 68 6.03 -15.74 -4.24
N HIS A 69 5.95 -14.74 -5.12
CA HIS A 69 6.03 -14.92 -6.56
C HIS A 69 7.36 -15.54 -6.98
N LEU A 70 8.48 -15.00 -6.48
CA LEU A 70 9.83 -15.53 -6.73
C LEU A 70 9.98 -16.98 -6.26
N LYS A 71 9.41 -17.32 -5.10
CA LYS A 71 9.43 -18.68 -4.56
C LYS A 71 8.66 -19.65 -5.46
N VAL A 72 7.45 -19.29 -5.90
CA VAL A 72 6.63 -20.12 -6.80
C VAL A 72 7.34 -20.35 -8.14
N LEU A 73 7.98 -19.32 -8.69
CA LEU A 73 8.78 -19.46 -9.92
C LEU A 73 9.97 -20.40 -9.75
N ALA A 74 10.67 -20.33 -8.61
CA ALA A 74 11.78 -21.22 -8.30
C ALA A 74 11.32 -22.68 -8.18
N GLU A 75 10.25 -22.94 -7.42
CA GLU A 75 9.66 -24.28 -7.26
C GLU A 75 9.22 -24.87 -8.60
N ARG A 76 8.59 -24.07 -9.47
CA ARG A 76 8.20 -24.53 -10.82
C ARG A 76 9.41 -24.89 -11.69
N LYS A 77 10.49 -24.11 -11.61
CA LYS A 77 11.72 -24.37 -12.36
C LYS A 77 12.43 -25.64 -11.89
N GLU A 78 12.34 -25.95 -10.61
CA GLU A 78 12.87 -27.20 -10.03
C GLU A 78 12.03 -28.41 -10.43
N ALA A 79 10.70 -28.30 -10.42
CA ALA A 79 9.79 -29.38 -10.80
C ALA A 79 9.84 -29.76 -12.30
N GLN A 80 10.41 -28.91 -13.16
CA GLN A 80 10.58 -29.16 -14.60
C GLN A 80 11.93 -29.80 -14.97
N LYS A 81 12.82 -30.02 -13.99
CA LYS A 81 14.09 -30.75 -14.17
C LYS A 81 13.93 -32.22 -13.84
#